data_AF-A0A9X4FR24-F1
#
_entry.id   AF-A0A9X4FR24-F1
#
_cell.length_a   1.000
_cell.length_b   1.000
_cell.length_c   1.000
_cell.angle_alpha   90.00
_cell.angle_beta   90.00
_cell.angle_gamma   90.00
#
_symmetry.space_group_name_H-M   'P 1'
#
loop_
_entity.id
_entity.type
_entity.pdbx_description
1 polymer ?
#
loop_
_entity_poly.entity_id
_entity_poly.type
_entity_poly.pdbx_seq_one_letter_code
_entity_poly.pdbx_strand_id
1 'polypeptide(L)'
;MKSFCVVGAGFSGAILARHLAERGHKVTVVDERPHIGGNCHTERDAETGVMVHKYGPHIFHTADKRAWEYVQRFGKFQPYVNRVKAISKERVYTLPVNLLTINQFFGTTMGPKDARAFIESKADRSIQAPRSFEEQALSMIGPELYRAFFHGYTRKQ
;
A
#
# COMPACT_ATOMS: atom_id res chain seq x y z
N MET A 1 25.01 1.60 31.16
CA MET A 1 24.23 2.65 30.47
C MET A 1 25.06 3.20 29.32
N LYS A 2 24.54 3.22 28.08
CA LYS A 2 25.24 3.76 26.89
C LYS A 2 24.46 4.94 26.32
N SER A 3 25.15 5.77 25.54
CA SER A 3 24.56 6.87 24.78
C SER A 3 24.46 6.48 23.30
N PHE A 4 23.32 6.73 22.68
CA PHE A 4 23.05 6.47 21.26
C PHE A 4 22.58 7.75 20.57
N CYS A 5 22.98 7.91 19.32
CA CYS A 5 22.42 8.91 18.40
C CYS A 5 21.68 8.17 17.29
N VAL A 6 20.39 8.46 17.12
CA VAL A 6 19.55 7.90 16.06
C VAL A 6 19.24 9.01 15.07
N VAL A 7 19.62 8.82 13.82
CA VAL A 7 19.37 9.77 12.73
C VAL A 7 18.11 9.33 11.97
N GLY A 8 17.12 10.22 11.92
CA GLY A 8 15.78 9.99 11.37
C GLY A 8 14.76 9.63 12.46
N ALA A 9 13.67 10.38 12.52
CA ALA A 9 12.54 10.22 13.44
C ALA A 9 11.31 9.58 12.78
N GLY A 10 11.50 8.86 11.67
CA GLY A 10 10.50 7.94 11.09
C GLY A 10 10.32 6.66 11.92
N PHE A 11 9.49 5.71 11.46
CA PHE A 11 9.18 4.48 12.21
C PHE A 11 10.41 3.72 12.69
N SER A 12 11.38 3.45 11.80
CA SER A 12 12.59 2.70 12.17
C SER A 12 13.35 3.36 13.31
N GLY A 13 13.61 4.67 13.19
CA GLY A 13 14.34 5.43 14.21
C GLY A 13 13.55 5.58 15.51
N ALA A 14 12.26 5.89 15.42
CA ALA A 14 11.39 6.03 16.59
C ALA A 14 11.26 4.73 17.39
N ILE A 15 11.11 3.59 16.71
CA ILE A 15 11.00 2.26 17.34
C ILE A 15 12.33 1.86 17.97
N LEU A 16 13.45 2.02 17.26
CA LEU A 16 14.78 1.72 17.79
C LEU A 16 15.09 2.57 19.02
N ALA A 17 14.89 3.88 18.92
CA ALA A 17 15.13 4.82 20.01
C ALA A 17 14.29 4.50 21.23
N ARG A 18 12.99 4.16 21.05
CA ARG A 18 12.10 3.73 22.12
C ARG A 18 12.66 2.51 22.84
N HIS A 19 13.01 1.46 22.10
CA HIS A 19 13.49 0.20 22.68
C HIS A 19 14.84 0.32 23.39
N LEU A 20 15.72 1.21 22.93
CA LEU A 20 16.98 1.52 23.61
C LEU A 20 16.71 2.32 24.89
N ALA A 21 15.82 3.31 24.84
CA ALA A 21 15.44 4.10 26.02
C ALA A 21 14.75 3.26 27.09
N GLU A 22 13.83 2.36 26.72
CA GLU A 22 13.17 1.40 27.63
C GLU A 22 14.18 0.46 28.34
N ARG A 23 15.37 0.25 27.76
CA ARG A 23 16.48 -0.52 28.37
C ARG A 23 17.42 0.35 29.23
N GLY A 24 17.03 1.59 29.53
CA GLY A 24 17.81 2.51 30.36
C GLY A 24 19.04 3.11 29.64
N HIS A 25 19.02 3.18 28.31
CA HIS A 25 20.05 3.91 27.55
C HIS A 25 19.64 5.36 27.32
N LYS A 26 20.63 6.26 27.20
CA LYS A 26 20.39 7.64 26.78
C LYS A 26 20.35 7.68 25.26
N VAL A 27 19.28 8.20 24.67
CA VAL A 27 19.12 8.25 23.21
C VAL A 27 18.80 9.68 22.78
N THR A 28 19.62 10.21 21.86
CA THR A 28 19.32 11.43 21.13
C THR A 28 18.78 11.04 19.77
N VAL A 29 17.60 11.54 19.41
CA VAL A 29 17.03 11.38 18.07
C VAL A 29 17.14 12.71 17.35
N VAL A 30 17.70 12.69 16.14
CA VAL A 30 17.81 13.87 15.27
C VAL A 30 17.09 13.59 13.96
N ASP A 31 16.43 14.59 13.40
CA ASP A 31 15.83 14.53 12.08
C ASP A 31 16.14 15.84 11.37
N GLU A 32 16.33 15.80 10.05
CA GLU A 32 16.52 17.01 9.24
C GLU A 32 15.21 17.81 9.12
N ARG A 33 14.06 17.12 9.25
CA ARG A 33 12.75 17.73 9.12
C ARG A 33 12.36 18.44 10.42
N PRO A 34 11.54 19.50 10.35
CA PRO A 34 11.06 20.23 11.52
C PRO A 34 9.98 19.46 12.31
N HIS A 35 9.76 18.17 12.02
CA HIS A 35 8.72 17.35 12.64
C HIS A 35 9.18 15.89 12.73
N ILE A 36 8.53 15.13 13.60
CA ILE A 36 8.73 13.67 13.74
C ILE A 36 7.84 12.88 12.77
N GLY A 37 8.06 11.57 12.70
CA GLY A 37 7.19 10.62 11.97
C GLY A 37 7.63 10.33 10.53
N GLY A 38 8.67 11.02 10.02
CA GLY A 38 9.12 10.85 8.64
C GLY A 38 7.99 11.14 7.64
N ASN A 39 7.78 10.24 6.68
CA ASN A 39 6.70 10.39 5.69
C ASN A 39 5.30 10.18 6.29
N CYS A 40 5.20 9.51 7.44
CA CYS A 40 3.92 9.30 8.14
C CYS A 40 3.47 10.51 8.95
N HIS A 41 4.17 11.64 8.84
CA HIS A 41 3.78 12.88 9.50
C HIS A 41 2.44 13.40 8.96
N THR A 42 1.61 13.86 9.89
CA THR A 42 0.30 14.42 9.62
C THR A 42 0.24 15.84 10.18
N GLU A 43 -0.41 16.74 9.45
CA GLU A 43 -0.69 18.10 9.92
C GLU A 43 -2.18 18.41 9.73
N ARG A 44 -2.69 19.40 10.47
CA ARG A 44 -4.05 19.91 10.21
C ARG A 44 -3.96 20.97 9.14
N ASP A 45 -4.78 20.81 8.11
CA ASP A 45 -5.01 21.86 7.13
C ASP A 45 -5.54 23.12 7.85
N ALA A 46 -4.96 24.28 7.55
CA ALA A 46 -5.20 25.51 8.30
C ALA A 46 -6.60 26.11 8.07
N GLU A 47 -7.18 25.89 6.88
CA GLU A 47 -8.46 26.45 6.49
C GLU A 47 -9.63 25.56 6.93
N THR A 48 -9.48 24.24 6.74
CA THR A 48 -10.55 23.26 6.97
C THR A 48 -10.44 22.54 8.31
N GLY A 49 -9.26 22.57 8.95
CA GLY A 49 -8.96 21.81 10.17
C GLY A 49 -8.84 20.30 9.98
N VAL A 50 -8.98 19.80 8.74
CA VAL A 50 -8.89 18.38 8.40
C VAL A 50 -7.46 17.88 8.60
N MET A 51 -7.32 16.71 9.22
CA MET A 51 -6.01 16.06 9.37
C MET A 51 -5.59 15.45 8.03
N VAL A 52 -4.44 15.88 7.51
CA VAL A 52 -3.89 15.44 6.23
C VAL A 52 -2.51 14.81 6.40
N HIS A 53 -2.16 13.89 5.51
CA HIS A 53 -0.81 13.36 5.42
C HIS A 53 0.02 14.24 4.50
N LYS A 54 1.11 14.80 5.03
CA LYS A 54 1.96 15.74 4.27
C LYS A 54 2.67 15.07 3.10
N TYR A 55 3.01 13.79 3.23
CA TYR A 55 3.82 13.04 2.26
C TYR A 55 3.07 11.85 1.65
N GLY A 56 1.81 12.08 1.28
CA GLY A 56 0.96 11.08 0.66
C GLY A 56 0.25 10.15 1.67
N PRO A 57 -0.78 9.43 1.22
CA PRO A 57 -1.66 8.68 2.11
C PRO A 57 -0.95 7.47 2.75
N HIS A 58 -0.90 7.43 4.08
CA HIS A 58 -0.41 6.30 4.86
C HIS A 58 -1.59 5.57 5.51
N ILE A 59 -1.95 4.41 4.98
CA ILE A 59 -2.95 3.52 5.58
C ILE A 59 -2.22 2.38 6.29
N PHE A 60 -2.41 2.26 7.60
CA PHE A 60 -1.82 1.17 8.36
C PHE A 60 -2.56 -0.14 8.09
N HIS A 61 -1.83 -1.19 7.74
CA HIS A 61 -2.31 -2.55 7.65
C HIS A 61 -1.19 -3.54 8.02
N THR A 62 -1.52 -4.62 8.70
CA THR A 62 -0.53 -5.68 9.02
C THR A 62 -1.23 -7.01 9.24
N ALA A 63 -0.57 -8.10 8.85
CA ALA A 63 -0.91 -9.46 9.28
C ALA A 63 -0.01 -9.95 10.44
N ASP A 64 1.02 -9.18 10.79
CA ASP A 64 1.93 -9.48 11.90
C ASP A 64 1.29 -9.05 13.22
N LYS A 65 0.91 -10.04 14.04
CA LYS A 65 0.31 -9.84 15.36
C LYS A 65 1.23 -9.07 16.32
N ARG A 66 2.53 -9.32 16.28
CA ARG A 66 3.51 -8.63 17.14
C ARG A 66 3.59 -7.15 16.78
N ALA A 67 3.59 -6.84 15.49
CA ALA A 67 3.55 -5.44 15.03
C ALA A 67 2.24 -4.76 15.46
N TRP A 68 1.09 -5.45 15.33
CA TRP A 68 -0.21 -4.95 15.76
C TRP A 68 -0.28 -4.67 17.27
N GLU A 69 0.11 -5.64 18.09
CA GLU A 69 0.15 -5.51 19.55
C GLU A 69 1.10 -4.39 19.97
N TYR A 70 2.24 -4.23 19.28
CA TYR A 70 3.19 -3.15 19.57
C TYR A 70 2.59 -1.77 19.29
N VAL A 71 2.03 -1.51 18.10
CA VAL A 71 1.52 -0.17 17.76
C VAL A 71 0.32 0.24 18.61
N GLN A 72 -0.51 -0.72 19.03
CA GLN A 72 -1.64 -0.49 19.93
C GLN A 72 -1.23 0.01 21.32
N ARG A 73 0.03 -0.15 21.74
CA ARG A 73 0.54 0.44 22.99
C ARG A 73 0.67 1.97 22.92
N PHE A 74 0.72 2.54 21.71
CA PHE A 74 1.04 3.95 21.49
C PHE A 74 -0.11 4.76 20.87
N GLY A 75 -1.23 4.12 20.57
CA GLY A 75 -2.39 4.78 20.00
C GLY A 75 -3.56 3.83 19.81
N LYS A 76 -4.76 4.41 19.65
CA LYS A 76 -5.96 3.66 19.31
C LYS A 76 -6.16 3.71 17.80
N PHE A 77 -6.26 2.55 17.17
CA PHE A 77 -6.60 2.45 15.75
C PHE A 77 -8.13 2.42 15.56
N GLN A 78 -8.59 3.15 14.56
CA GLN A 78 -9.99 3.10 14.12
C GLN A 78 -10.16 2.08 13.00
N PRO A 79 -11.23 1.29 12.98
CA PRO A 79 -11.47 0.33 11.91
C PRO A 79 -11.69 1.08 10.60
N TYR A 80 -10.81 0.83 9.64
CA TYR A 80 -10.91 1.39 8.29
C TYR A 80 -10.42 0.36 7.28
N VAL A 81 -11.22 0.11 6.25
CA VAL A 81 -10.87 -0.79 5.14
C VAL A 81 -10.70 0.05 3.89
N ASN A 82 -9.45 0.21 3.46
CA ASN A 82 -9.15 0.95 2.24
C ASN A 82 -9.77 0.26 1.02
N ARG A 83 -10.41 1.04 0.15
CA ARG A 83 -11.02 0.57 -1.09
C ARG A 83 -10.61 1.48 -2.23
N VAL A 84 -9.73 0.99 -3.08
CA VAL A 84 -9.20 1.76 -4.21
C VAL A 84 -10.12 1.61 -5.42
N LYS A 85 -10.27 2.70 -6.17
CA LYS A 85 -10.93 2.74 -7.46
C LYS A 85 -9.95 3.20 -8.52
N ALA A 86 -10.09 2.69 -9.74
CA ALA A 86 -9.32 3.11 -10.90
C ALA A 86 -10.26 3.65 -11.98
N ILE A 87 -9.78 4.64 -12.72
CA ILE A 87 -10.45 5.14 -13.91
C ILE A 87 -9.72 4.56 -15.12
N SER A 88 -10.45 3.85 -15.99
CA SER A 88 -9.93 3.34 -17.26
C SER A 88 -11.00 3.53 -18.33
N LYS A 89 -10.62 4.10 -19.49
CA LYS A 89 -11.56 4.43 -20.56
C LYS A 89 -12.83 5.14 -20.05
N GLU A 90 -12.64 6.17 -19.23
CA GLU A 90 -13.71 7.00 -18.63
C GLU A 90 -14.70 6.25 -17.71
N ARG A 91 -14.39 5.01 -17.32
CA ARG A 91 -15.20 4.21 -16.39
C ARG A 91 -14.46 3.95 -15.09
N VAL A 92 -15.22 3.88 -14.01
CA VAL A 92 -14.71 3.60 -12.67
C VAL A 92 -14.78 2.09 -12.40
N TYR A 93 -13.64 1.51 -12.05
CA TYR A 93 -13.49 0.09 -11.70
C TYR A 93 -12.97 -0.07 -10.29
N THR A 94 -13.22 -1.24 -9.68
CA THR A 94 -12.60 -1.59 -8.41
C THR A 94 -11.19 -2.12 -8.62
N LEU A 95 -10.26 -1.71 -7.74
CA LEU A 95 -8.95 -2.35 -7.61
C LEU A 95 -8.75 -2.90 -6.19
N PRO A 96 -8.10 -4.06 -6.04
CA PRO A 96 -7.49 -4.90 -7.08
C PRO A 96 -8.53 -5.55 -8.03
N VAL A 97 -8.07 -6.05 -9.18
CA VAL A 97 -8.93 -6.76 -10.15
C VAL A 97 -9.58 -7.95 -9.44
N ASN A 98 -10.91 -7.98 -9.46
CA ASN A 98 -11.74 -9.03 -8.86
C ASN A 98 -12.89 -9.40 -9.79
N LEU A 99 -13.81 -10.28 -9.35
CA LEU A 99 -14.95 -10.71 -10.15
C LEU A 99 -15.82 -9.55 -10.66
N LEU A 100 -16.05 -8.53 -9.84
CA LEU A 100 -16.81 -7.35 -10.24
C LEU A 100 -16.07 -6.60 -11.35
N THR A 101 -14.76 -6.39 -11.20
CA THR A 101 -13.94 -5.74 -12.23
C THR A 101 -13.97 -6.53 -13.55
N ILE A 102 -13.85 -7.86 -13.50
CA ILE A 102 -13.90 -8.73 -14.68
C ILE A 102 -15.25 -8.58 -15.39
N ASN A 103 -16.35 -8.76 -14.66
CA ASN A 103 -17.70 -8.65 -15.21
C ASN A 103 -17.98 -7.25 -15.78
N GLN A 104 -17.58 -6.18 -15.10
CA GLN A 104 -17.75 -4.81 -15.59
C GLN A 104 -16.88 -4.51 -16.82
N PHE A 105 -15.64 -5.00 -16.84
CA PHE A 105 -14.70 -4.69 -17.92
C PHE A 105 -15.08 -5.41 -19.22
N PHE A 106 -15.47 -6.68 -19.12
CA PHE A 106 -15.84 -7.50 -20.28
C PHE A 106 -17.35 -7.48 -20.62
N GLY A 107 -18.17 -6.82 -19.80
CA GLY A 107 -19.62 -6.76 -20.03
C GLY A 107 -20.32 -8.11 -19.83
N THR A 108 -19.89 -8.87 -18.83
CA THR A 108 -20.35 -10.24 -18.57
C THR A 108 -20.96 -10.38 -17.18
N THR A 109 -21.59 -11.53 -16.92
CA THR A 109 -22.20 -11.85 -15.61
C THR A 109 -21.75 -13.23 -15.14
N MET A 110 -20.43 -13.47 -15.16
CA MET A 110 -19.82 -14.75 -14.81
C MET A 110 -19.87 -15.02 -13.30
N GLY A 111 -20.00 -16.30 -12.94
CA GLY A 111 -19.66 -16.78 -11.60
C GLY A 111 -18.14 -16.92 -11.42
N PRO A 112 -17.65 -17.15 -10.18
CA PRO A 112 -16.22 -17.25 -9.90
C PRO A 112 -15.46 -18.31 -10.72
N LYS A 113 -16.09 -19.48 -10.97
CA LYS A 113 -15.48 -20.57 -11.75
C LYS A 113 -15.30 -20.17 -13.21
N ASP A 114 -16.34 -19.60 -13.82
CA ASP A 114 -16.32 -19.20 -15.21
C ASP A 114 -15.38 -18.01 -15.43
N ALA A 115 -15.36 -17.05 -14.50
CA ALA A 115 -14.42 -15.94 -14.54
C ALA A 115 -12.97 -16.39 -14.45
N ARG A 116 -12.66 -17.41 -13.63
CA ARG A 116 -11.31 -18.00 -13.58
C ARG A 116 -10.94 -18.60 -14.93
N ALA A 117 -11.77 -19.49 -15.48
CA ALA A 117 -11.50 -20.11 -16.78
C ALA A 117 -11.39 -19.07 -17.90
N PHE A 118 -12.22 -18.02 -17.84
CA PHE A 118 -12.19 -16.92 -18.80
C PHE A 118 -10.87 -16.15 -18.72
N ILE A 119 -10.42 -15.72 -17.54
CA ILE A 119 -9.14 -15.03 -17.39
C ILE A 119 -7.96 -15.94 -17.76
N GLU A 120 -8.03 -17.21 -17.41
CA GLU A 120 -7.04 -18.22 -17.80
C GLU A 120 -6.92 -18.40 -19.33
N SER A 121 -8.01 -18.16 -20.07
CA SER A 121 -8.02 -18.17 -21.54
C SER A 121 -7.41 -16.91 -22.16
N LYS A 122 -7.39 -15.80 -21.40
CA LYS A 122 -6.81 -14.51 -21.80
C LYS A 122 -5.33 -14.37 -21.44
N ALA A 123 -4.87 -15.13 -20.45
CA ALA A 123 -3.49 -15.17 -20.00
C ALA A 123 -2.53 -15.65 -21.12
N ASP A 124 -1.35 -15.05 -21.19
CA ASP A 124 -0.30 -15.48 -22.09
C ASP A 124 0.42 -16.72 -21.53
N ARG A 125 0.09 -17.89 -22.09
CA ARG A 125 0.64 -19.19 -21.67
C ARG A 125 2.02 -19.49 -22.26
N SER A 126 2.52 -18.67 -23.18
CA SER A 126 3.90 -18.79 -23.67
C SER A 126 4.92 -18.37 -22.60
N ILE A 127 4.49 -17.52 -21.65
CA ILE A 127 5.31 -17.04 -20.54
C ILE A 127 5.23 -18.03 -19.38
N GLN A 128 6.20 -18.95 -19.30
CA GLN A 128 6.26 -19.96 -18.23
C GLN A 128 7.03 -19.47 -16.98
N ALA A 129 8.01 -18.59 -17.17
CA ALA A 129 8.88 -18.08 -16.12
C ALA A 129 9.04 -16.56 -16.26
N PRO A 130 8.04 -15.77 -15.82
CA PRO A 130 8.05 -14.32 -15.98
C PRO A 130 9.25 -13.68 -15.27
N ARG A 131 9.95 -12.78 -15.98
CA ARG A 131 11.14 -12.06 -15.50
C ARG A 131 10.91 -10.57 -15.29
N SER A 132 9.72 -10.08 -15.62
CA SER A 132 9.32 -8.69 -15.43
C SER A 132 7.90 -8.59 -14.89
N PHE A 133 7.56 -7.41 -14.35
CA PHE A 133 6.20 -7.12 -13.91
C PHE A 133 5.18 -7.25 -15.06
N GLU A 134 5.57 -6.82 -16.26
CA GLU A 134 4.74 -6.96 -17.45
C GLU A 134 4.49 -8.43 -17.79
N GLU A 135 5.54 -9.25 -17.88
CA GLU A 135 5.40 -10.69 -18.16
C GLU A 135 4.55 -11.40 -17.10
N GLN A 136 4.72 -11.04 -15.82
CA GLN A 136 3.90 -11.58 -14.73
C GLN A 136 2.43 -11.21 -14.88
N ALA A 137 2.13 -9.97 -15.28
CA ALA A 137 0.75 -9.53 -15.49
C ALA A 137 0.15 -10.20 -16.74
N LEU A 138 0.88 -10.25 -17.86
CA LEU A 138 0.42 -10.90 -19.09
C LEU A 138 0.12 -12.38 -18.89
N SER A 139 0.98 -13.11 -18.18
CA SER A 139 0.79 -14.53 -17.86
C SER A 139 -0.34 -14.82 -16.87
N MET A 140 -0.81 -13.82 -16.11
CA MET A 140 -1.88 -14.00 -15.11
C MET A 140 -3.24 -13.48 -15.57
N ILE A 141 -3.29 -12.28 -16.12
CA ILE A 141 -4.54 -11.55 -16.38
C ILE A 141 -4.71 -11.14 -17.85
N GLY A 142 -3.71 -11.46 -18.69
CA GLY A 142 -3.74 -11.18 -20.11
C GLY A 142 -3.51 -9.71 -20.46
N PRO A 143 -3.34 -9.42 -21.75
CA PRO A 143 -2.93 -8.11 -22.24
C PRO A 143 -4.02 -7.03 -22.12
N GLU A 144 -5.31 -7.42 -22.14
CA GLU A 144 -6.43 -6.47 -22.07
C GLU A 144 -6.51 -5.79 -20.69
N LEU A 145 -6.51 -6.58 -19.61
CA LEU A 145 -6.54 -6.05 -18.24
C LEU A 145 -5.20 -5.40 -17.86
N TYR A 146 -4.07 -5.97 -18.29
CA TYR A 146 -2.76 -5.37 -18.06
C TYR A 146 -2.68 -3.95 -18.63
N ARG A 147 -3.07 -3.76 -19.90
CA ARG A 147 -3.06 -2.44 -20.54
C ARG A 147 -4.05 -1.47 -19.90
N ALA A 148 -5.22 -1.97 -19.50
CA ALA A 148 -6.27 -1.13 -18.94
C ALA A 148 -5.96 -0.56 -17.56
N PHE A 149 -5.26 -1.32 -16.70
CA PHE A 149 -5.11 -0.98 -15.28
C PHE A 149 -3.67 -0.82 -14.79
N PHE A 150 -2.69 -1.40 -15.50
CA PHE A 150 -1.31 -1.48 -14.99
C PHE A 150 -0.31 -0.76 -15.89
N HIS A 151 -0.25 -1.07 -17.19
CA HIS A 151 0.78 -0.55 -18.10
C HIS A 151 0.99 0.98 -18.00
N GLY A 152 -0.08 1.76 -18.19
CA GLY A 152 0.02 3.23 -18.14
C GLY A 152 0.28 3.79 -16.75
N TYR A 153 -0.22 3.12 -15.70
CA TYR A 153 -0.03 3.55 -14.32
C TYR A 153 1.41 3.29 -13.86
N THR A 154 1.96 2.11 -14.14
CA THR A 154 3.33 1.73 -13.82
C THR A 154 4.36 2.62 -14.52
N ARG A 155 4.12 3.06 -15.75
CA ARG A 155 5.03 3.99 -16.46
C ARG A 155 5.03 5.42 -15.90
N LYS A 156 3.96 5.79 -15.18
CA LYS A 156 3.80 7.13 -14.60
C LYS A 156 4.42 7.21 -13.20
N GLN A 157 4.38 6.12 -12.44
CA GLN A 157 5.03 6.00 -11.14
C GLN A 157 6.55 6.01 -11.30
#